data_AF-A0AA38XPB1-F1
#
_entry.id   AF-A0AA38XPB1-F1
#
_cell.length_a   1.000
_cell.length_b   1.000
_cell.length_c   1.000
_cell.angle_alpha   90.00
_cell.angle_beta   90.00
_cell.angle_gamma   90.00
#
_symmetry.space_group_name_H-M   'P 1'
#
loop_
_entity.id
_entity.type
_entity.pdbx_description
1 polymer ?
#
loop_
_entity_poly.entity_id
_entity_poly.type
_entity_poly.pdbx_seq_one_letter_code
_entity_poly.pdbx_strand_id
1 'polypeptide(L)'
;MLAEPPKPDLEYIKQHMTGSTWGDSICQIEGLRKLILEFEIDERKRSQLDVVVERAKGWMFPLREEDSVLKWDGQLYESSWTGVWDLKDDFHLLKQQPVPDDLPKRGYHVVKMTWNTETVRQLAD
;
A
#
# COMPACT_ATOMS: atom_id res chain seq x y z
N MET A 1 -23.85 -0.12 -9.63
CA MET A 1 -22.41 0.08 -9.88
C MET A 1 -21.95 -1.09 -10.72
N LEU A 2 -21.36 -0.84 -11.90
CA LEU A 2 -20.72 -1.91 -12.67
C LEU A 2 -19.52 -2.44 -11.87
N ALA A 3 -19.25 -3.73 -11.95
CA ALA A 3 -18.10 -4.31 -11.27
C ALA A 3 -16.81 -3.82 -11.96
N GLU A 4 -15.85 -3.35 -11.16
CA GLU A 4 -14.51 -3.02 -11.63
C GLU A 4 -13.86 -4.26 -12.29
N PRO A 5 -13.07 -4.09 -13.36
CA PRO A 5 -12.38 -5.21 -13.99
C PRO A 5 -11.40 -5.85 -13.00
N PRO A 6 -11.31 -7.19 -12.95
CA PRO A 6 -10.42 -7.89 -12.03
C PRO A 6 -8.93 -7.65 -12.32
N LYS A 7 -8.61 -7.24 -13.56
CA LYS A 7 -7.27 -6.84 -14.01
C LYS A 7 -7.42 -5.60 -14.89
N PRO A 8 -7.49 -4.39 -14.30
CA PRO A 8 -7.57 -3.15 -15.08
C PRO A 8 -6.28 -2.95 -15.87
N ASP A 9 -6.40 -2.59 -17.15
CA ASP A 9 -5.25 -2.16 -17.94
C ASP A 9 -4.87 -0.71 -17.63
N LEU A 10 -3.76 -0.26 -18.20
CA LEU A 10 -3.22 1.09 -17.94
C LEU A 10 -4.18 2.20 -18.40
N GLU A 11 -4.90 1.98 -19.50
CA GLU A 11 -5.84 2.96 -20.04
C GLU A 11 -7.03 3.13 -19.11
N TYR A 12 -7.60 2.01 -18.64
CA TYR A 12 -8.65 1.99 -17.64
C TYR A 12 -8.23 2.73 -16.37
N ILE A 13 -7.03 2.45 -15.84
CA ILE A 13 -6.52 3.09 -14.63
C ILE A 13 -6.40 4.60 -14.84
N LYS A 14 -5.82 5.07 -15.95
CA LYS A 14 -5.68 6.51 -16.24
C LYS A 14 -7.04 7.22 -16.29
N GLN A 15 -8.08 6.56 -16.79
CA GLN A 15 -9.42 7.14 -16.89
C GLN A 15 -10.17 7.18 -15.55
N HIS A 16 -9.90 6.24 -14.65
CA HIS A 16 -10.66 6.07 -13.40
C HIS A 16 -9.91 6.60 -12.17
N MET A 17 -8.59 6.74 -12.22
CA MET A 17 -7.75 7.33 -11.18
C MET A 17 -7.77 8.85 -11.30
N THR A 18 -8.90 9.47 -10.96
CA THR A 18 -9.12 10.92 -11.05
C THR A 18 -8.92 11.61 -9.69
N GLY A 19 -8.85 12.95 -9.74
CA GLY A 19 -8.43 13.96 -8.73
C GLY A 19 -8.84 13.85 -7.25
N SER A 20 -9.53 12.78 -6.85
CA SER A 20 -10.03 12.54 -5.49
C SER A 20 -9.53 11.23 -4.88
N THR A 21 -8.81 10.40 -5.63
CA THR A 21 -8.29 9.13 -5.12
C THR A 21 -6.88 9.29 -4.54
N TRP A 22 -6.57 8.52 -3.51
CA TRP A 22 -5.22 8.45 -2.97
C TRP A 22 -4.21 7.95 -4.02
N GLY A 23 -4.62 7.06 -4.93
CA GLY A 23 -3.79 6.62 -6.05
C GLY A 23 -3.44 7.75 -7.02
N ASP A 24 -4.38 8.64 -7.33
CA ASP A 24 -4.11 9.83 -8.15
C ASP A 24 -3.13 10.79 -7.46
N SER A 25 -3.23 10.93 -6.12
CA SER A 25 -2.27 11.73 -5.36
C SER A 25 -0.83 11.20 -5.47
N ILE A 26 -0.63 9.88 -5.50
CA ILE A 26 0.69 9.27 -5.76
C ILE A 26 1.18 9.61 -7.17
N CYS A 27 0.30 9.51 -8.18
CA CYS A 27 0.64 9.72 -9.58
C CYS A 27 1.11 11.16 -9.89
N GLN A 28 0.78 12.12 -9.01
CA GLN A 28 1.16 13.51 -9.13
C GLN A 28 2.51 13.84 -8.47
N ILE A 29 3.15 12.91 -7.76
CA ILE A 29 4.44 13.17 -7.11
C ILE A 29 5.55 13.23 -8.17
N GLU A 30 6.05 14.44 -8.42
CA GLU A 30 7.14 14.67 -9.38
C GLU A 30 8.41 13.88 -9.00
N GLY A 31 9.01 13.23 -9.99
CA GLY A 31 10.27 12.48 -9.81
C GLY A 31 10.14 11.21 -8.96
N LEU A 32 8.92 10.75 -8.66
CA LEU A 32 8.73 9.49 -7.92
C LEU A 32 9.28 8.31 -8.72
N ARG A 33 10.22 7.58 -8.12
CA ARG A 33 10.86 6.40 -8.74
C ARG A 33 10.59 5.08 -8.02
N LYS A 34 10.22 5.20 -6.74
CA LYS A 34 10.00 4.07 -5.84
C LYS A 34 8.92 4.45 -4.83
N LEU A 35 7.87 3.64 -4.77
CA LEU A 35 6.84 3.71 -3.75
C LEU A 35 6.98 2.50 -2.85
N ILE A 36 7.02 2.71 -1.54
CA ILE A 36 7.00 1.63 -0.54
C ILE A 36 5.76 1.84 0.30
N LEU A 37 4.90 0.82 0.38
CA LEU A 37 3.72 0.82 1.23
C LEU A 37 3.87 -0.23 2.30
N GLU A 38 3.44 0.13 3.51
CA GLU A 38 3.36 -0.76 4.65
C GLU A 38 1.88 -0.87 5.05
N PHE A 39 1.37 -2.09 5.04
CA PHE A 39 0.02 -2.40 5.48
C PHE A 39 0.12 -3.14 6.81
N GLU A 40 -0.57 -2.62 7.81
CA GLU A 40 -0.59 -3.20 9.14
C GLU A 40 -2.01 -3.56 9.55
N ILE A 41 -2.16 -4.71 10.19
CA ILE A 41 -3.43 -5.15 10.74
C ILE A 41 -3.24 -5.98 12.00
N ASP A 42 -4.26 -6.01 12.85
CA ASP A 42 -4.38 -6.99 13.94
C ASP A 42 -4.24 -8.41 13.39
N GLU A 43 -3.38 -9.24 14.00
CA GLU A 43 -3.09 -10.61 13.58
C GLU A 43 -4.36 -11.45 13.37
N ARG A 44 -5.42 -11.21 14.16
CA ARG A 44 -6.70 -11.93 14.05
C ARG A 44 -7.43 -11.65 12.74
N LYS A 45 -7.07 -10.58 12.04
CA LYS A 45 -7.63 -10.16 10.75
C LYS A 45 -6.64 -10.37 9.60
N ARG A 46 -5.54 -11.10 9.80
CA ARG A 46 -4.53 -11.37 8.75
C ARG A 46 -5.14 -11.80 7.41
N SER A 47 -6.14 -12.67 7.42
CA SER A 47 -6.81 -13.13 6.19
C SER A 47 -7.46 -12.00 5.39
N GLN A 48 -7.83 -10.88 6.02
CA GLN A 48 -8.35 -9.70 5.33
C GLN A 48 -7.22 -8.93 4.65
N LEU A 49 -6.05 -8.84 5.29
CA LEU A 49 -4.86 -8.25 4.70
C LEU A 49 -4.36 -9.07 3.52
N ASP A 50 -4.39 -10.41 3.59
CA ASP A 50 -4.02 -11.28 2.46
C ASP A 50 -4.83 -10.93 1.19
N VAL A 51 -6.14 -10.68 1.33
CA VAL A 51 -7.00 -10.28 0.21
C VAL A 51 -6.60 -8.90 -0.36
N VAL A 52 -6.21 -7.96 0.50
CA VAL A 52 -5.72 -6.65 0.06
C VAL A 52 -4.37 -6.80 -0.65
N VAL A 53 -3.47 -7.60 -0.13
CA VAL A 53 -2.15 -7.88 -0.71
C VAL A 53 -2.29 -8.49 -2.11
N GLU A 54 -3.14 -9.50 -2.28
CA GLU A 54 -3.37 -10.10 -3.61
C GLU A 54 -3.90 -9.08 -4.63
N ARG A 55 -4.74 -8.14 -4.21
CA ARG A 55 -5.19 -7.05 -5.08
C ARG A 55 -4.07 -6.03 -5.36
N ALA A 56 -3.28 -5.71 -4.33
CA ALA A 56 -2.18 -4.75 -4.40
C ALA A 56 -1.07 -5.18 -5.36
N LYS A 57 -0.82 -6.48 -5.50
CA LYS A 57 0.12 -7.02 -6.49
C LYS A 57 -0.18 -6.58 -7.93
N GLY A 58 -1.44 -6.28 -8.24
CA GLY A 58 -1.87 -5.79 -9.55
C GLY A 58 -1.95 -4.27 -9.67
N TRP A 59 -1.65 -3.51 -8.61
CA TRP A 59 -1.73 -2.05 -8.65
C TRP A 59 -0.65 -1.47 -9.55
N MET A 60 -1.07 -0.48 -10.35
CA MET A 60 -0.21 0.31 -11.22
C MET A 60 -0.50 1.78 -10.97
N PHE A 61 0.55 2.60 -10.91
CA PHE A 61 0.42 4.05 -10.74
C PHE A 61 1.08 4.76 -11.92
N PRO A 62 0.31 5.20 -12.93
CA PRO A 62 0.84 5.93 -14.07
C PRO A 62 1.33 7.32 -13.61
N LEU A 63 2.62 7.58 -13.72
CA LEU A 63 3.18 8.87 -13.30
C LEU A 63 2.75 9.95 -14.29
N ARG A 64 2.22 11.06 -13.77
CA ARG A 64 1.73 12.15 -14.62
C ARG A 64 2.91 12.79 -15.36
N GLU A 65 2.69 13.16 -16.62
CA GLU A 65 3.68 13.83 -17.48
C GLU A 65 4.91 12.99 -17.85
N GLU A 66 4.92 11.71 -17.48
CA GLU A 66 5.98 10.76 -17.84
C GLU A 66 5.42 9.53 -18.57
N ASP A 67 6.21 8.97 -19.49
CA ASP A 67 5.94 7.65 -20.10
C ASP A 67 6.35 6.50 -19.16
N SER A 68 5.97 6.60 -17.89
CA SER A 68 6.42 5.73 -16.81
C SER A 68 5.27 5.30 -15.91
N VAL A 69 5.38 4.10 -15.35
CA VAL A 69 4.41 3.54 -14.41
C VAL A 69 5.14 2.90 -13.23
N LEU A 70 4.60 3.07 -12.02
CA LEU A 70 5.06 2.29 -10.87
C LEU A 70 4.37 0.93 -10.88
N LYS A 71 5.17 -0.13 -10.86
CA LYS A 71 4.72 -1.52 -10.82
C LYS A 71 5.35 -2.27 -9.65
N TRP A 72 4.58 -3.18 -9.07
CA TRP A 72 5.04 -3.99 -7.96
C TRP A 72 6.27 -4.80 -8.41
N ASP A 73 7.32 -4.79 -7.59
CA ASP A 73 8.61 -5.38 -7.91
C ASP A 73 8.66 -6.92 -7.71
N GLY A 74 7.53 -7.52 -7.37
CA GLY A 74 7.42 -8.95 -7.08
C GLY A 74 7.86 -9.32 -5.68
N GLN A 75 8.35 -8.38 -4.86
CA GLN A 75 8.82 -8.64 -3.51
C GLN A 75 7.76 -8.29 -2.47
N LEU A 76 7.57 -9.23 -1.53
CA LEU A 76 6.71 -9.10 -0.38
C LEU A 76 7.56 -9.33 0.87
N TYR A 77 7.57 -8.37 1.78
CA TYR A 77 8.21 -8.53 3.08
C TYR A 77 7.14 -8.59 4.16
N GLU A 78 7.18 -9.65 4.96
CA GLU A 78 6.26 -9.87 6.08
C GLU A 78 7.01 -9.75 7.39
N SER A 79 6.39 -9.10 8.37
CA SER A 79 6.87 -9.06 9.74
C SER A 79 5.69 -9.06 10.71
N SER A 80 5.99 -9.31 11.98
CA SER A 80 5.00 -9.23 13.05
C SER A 80 5.60 -8.56 14.27
N TRP A 81 4.79 -7.79 14.99
CA TRP A 81 5.21 -7.18 16.25
C TRP A 81 4.06 -7.19 17.26
N THR A 82 4.37 -6.89 18.53
CA THR A 82 3.38 -6.86 19.62
C THR A 82 3.28 -5.47 20.20
N GLY A 83 2.09 -4.89 20.18
CA GLY A 83 1.81 -3.50 20.56
C GLY A 83 0.64 -3.34 21.51
N VAL A 84 0.32 -2.09 21.81
CA VAL A 84 -0.89 -1.71 22.57
C VAL A 84 -2.17 -2.12 21.82
N TRP A 85 -3.26 -2.30 22.55
CA TRP A 85 -4.51 -2.83 22.02
C TRP A 85 -5.20 -1.93 20.97
N ASP A 86 -5.06 -0.61 21.08
CA ASP A 86 -5.56 0.37 20.11
C ASP A 86 -4.37 1.13 19.51
N LEU A 87 -4.16 1.01 18.19
CA LEU A 87 -3.10 1.71 17.47
C LEU A 87 -3.21 3.24 17.58
N LYS A 88 -4.41 3.78 17.87
CA LYS A 88 -4.57 5.22 18.15
C LYS A 88 -3.88 5.63 19.43
N ASP A 89 -3.83 4.73 20.42
CA ASP A 89 -3.11 4.99 21.66
C ASP A 89 -1.59 5.08 21.38
N ASP A 90 -1.09 4.35 20.37
CA ASP A 90 0.31 4.39 19.95
C ASP A 90 0.73 5.78 19.41
N PHE A 91 -0.16 6.46 18.68
CA PHE A 91 0.07 7.85 18.23
C PHE A 91 0.03 8.87 19.37
N HIS A 92 -0.71 8.61 20.44
CA HIS A 92 -0.74 9.46 21.64
C HIS A 92 0.49 9.23 22.54
N LEU A 93 1.12 8.06 22.47
CA LEU A 93 2.27 7.64 23.28
C LEU A 93 3.63 8.17 22.81
N LEU A 94 3.71 8.74 21.59
CA LEU A 94 4.89 9.50 21.14
C LEU A 94 5.15 10.76 22.00
N LYS A 95 4.24 11.12 22.90
CA LYS A 95 4.45 12.10 23.98
C LYS A 95 4.99 11.43 25.26
N GLN A 96 6.21 10.90 25.18
CA GLN A 96 7.20 10.79 26.27
C GLN A 96 6.80 10.09 27.60
N GLN A 97 6.05 8.99 27.60
CA GLN A 97 6.03 8.08 28.75
C GLN A 97 6.17 6.61 28.33
N PRO A 98 7.00 5.81 29.03
CA PRO A 98 7.08 4.38 28.77
C PRO A 98 5.73 3.74 29.06
N VAL A 99 5.28 2.92 28.11
CA VAL A 99 4.03 2.17 28.19
C VAL A 99 4.07 1.26 29.43
N PRO A 100 3.08 1.32 30.33
CA PRO A 100 2.98 0.37 31.43
C PRO A 100 2.94 -1.07 30.89
N ASP A 101 3.78 -1.95 31.43
CA ASP A 101 3.91 -3.32 30.92
C ASP A 101 2.63 -4.17 31.07
N ASP A 102 1.72 -3.71 31.94
CA ASP A 102 0.46 -4.38 32.31
C ASP A 102 -0.68 -4.13 31.32
N LEU A 103 -0.47 -3.31 30.28
CA LEU A 103 -1.51 -3.05 29.28
C LEU A 103 -1.78 -4.29 28.41
N PRO A 104 -3.04 -4.55 28.03
CA PRO A 104 -3.37 -5.63 27.10
C PRO A 104 -2.61 -5.45 25.79
N LYS A 105 -1.76 -6.42 25.45
CA LYS A 105 -0.97 -6.42 24.23
C LYS A 105 -1.70 -7.16 23.10
N ARG A 106 -1.46 -6.76 21.85
CA ARG A 106 -1.95 -7.43 20.63
C ARG A 106 -0.82 -7.67 19.65
N GLY A 107 -0.92 -8.77 18.92
CA GLY A 107 -0.06 -9.04 17.77
C GLY A 107 -0.57 -8.28 16.55
N TYR A 108 0.36 -7.71 15.80
CA TYR A 108 0.14 -7.03 14.55
C TYR A 108 0.94 -7.72 13.46
N HIS A 109 0.28 -7.96 12.33
CA HIS A 109 0.89 -8.46 11.12
C HIS A 109 1.11 -7.30 10.15
N VAL A 110 2.32 -7.21 9.63
CA VAL A 110 2.77 -6.12 8.77
C VAL A 110 3.28 -6.68 7.46
N VAL A 111 2.80 -6.09 6.36
CA VAL A 111 3.21 -6.41 5.01
C VAL A 111 3.77 -5.17 4.33
N LYS A 112 4.99 -5.28 3.82
CA LYS A 112 5.67 -4.22 3.06
C LYS A 112 5.79 -4.63 1.59
N MET A 113 5.36 -3.74 0.71
CA MET A 113 5.38 -3.91 -0.73
C MET A 113 6.07 -2.72 -1.40
N THR A 114 6.79 -2.99 -2.47
CA THR A 114 7.53 -1.96 -3.22
C THR A 114 7.07 -1.92 -4.67
N TRP A 115 6.84 -0.71 -5.17
CA TRP A 115 6.63 -0.45 -6.58
C TRP A 115 7.80 0.37 -7.11
N ASN A 116 8.40 -0.07 -8.21
CA ASN A 116 9.47 0.66 -8.89
C ASN A 116 8.97 1.18 -10.24
N THR A 117 9.60 2.24 -10.72
CA THR A 117 9.27 2.81 -12.02
C THR A 117 9.74 1.91 -13.15
N GLU A 118 8.84 1.66 -14.10
CA GLU A 118 9.09 1.02 -15.39
C GLU A 118 8.66 1.95 -16.51
N THR A 119 9.42 1.98 -17.61
CA THR A 119 9.05 2.75 -18.80
C THR A 119 7.98 2.00 -19.59
N VAL A 120 6.92 2.69 -20.01
CA VAL A 120 5.75 2.07 -20.67
C VAL A 120 6.12 1.33 -21.97
N ARG A 121 7.22 1.72 -22.65
CA ARG A 121 7.73 1.02 -23.84
C ARG A 121 8.17 -0.42 -23.59
N GLN A 122 8.45 -0.81 -22.34
CA GLN A 122 8.86 -2.17 -21.97
C GLN A 122 7.68 -3.10 -21.64
N LEU A 123 6.43 -2.61 -21.76
CA LEU A 123 5.22 -3.35 -21.38
C LEU A 123 4.46 -3.97 -22.56
N ALA A 124 5.03 -3.89 -23.76
CA ALA A 124 4.42 -4.36 -25.01
C ALA A 124 4.93 -5.74 -25.47
N ASP A 125 5.75 -6.43 -24.67
CA ASP A 125 6.29 -7.77 -24.96
C ASP A 125 5.68 -8.84 -24.03
#